data_AF-A0A7S4C5H6-F1
#
_entry.id   AF-A0A7S4C5H6-F1
#
_cell.length_a   1.000
_cell.length_b   1.000
_cell.length_c   1.000
_cell.angle_alpha   90.00
_cell.angle_beta   90.00
_cell.angle_gamma   90.00
#
_symmetry.space_group_name_H-M   'P 1'
#
loop_
_entity.id
_entity.type
_entity.pdbx_description
1 polymer ?
#
loop_
_entity_poly.entity_id
_entity_poly.type
_entity_poly.pdbx_seq_one_letter_code
_entity_poly.pdbx_strand_id
1 'polypeptide(L)'
;DAARQAKRMSLLDKVAAAHVAVSDSAILALQKALEKAIESAFPSNANRNPWKPPQLVQLQSSLNKAAAKALINSLHSVDELEHLKKLQYRPEHWPKDFPATWASWIRAKLLYTLMPADRPVWWVISQPLAIGLTLLGLVPFGVCLVPMTALFLAIDKTDEFQLINLVCMIKAMCFLQRVLLGLVGLVQLYVSSTSDSCELFAPGLTDLEQLAVLTLLPMQLLCWACLYQFATVRGARTLAHKRKKAAAVRRKHGIPSRSAPSANALNA
;
A
#
# COMPACT_ATOMS: atom_id res chain seq x y z
N ASP A 1 -3.50 27.46 -12.20
CA ASP A 1 -3.75 25.99 -12.25
C ASP A 1 -5.01 25.51 -11.55
N ALA A 2 -5.35 25.99 -10.35
CA ALA A 2 -6.57 25.58 -9.64
C ALA A 2 -7.89 25.73 -10.46
N ALA A 3 -8.05 26.83 -11.22
CA ALA A 3 -9.24 27.04 -12.06
C ALA A 3 -9.34 26.04 -13.24
N ARG A 4 -8.20 25.59 -13.78
CA ARG A 4 -8.17 24.55 -14.84
C ARG A 4 -8.50 23.18 -14.25
N GLN A 5 -8.05 22.89 -13.03
CA GLN A 5 -8.41 21.66 -12.31
C GLN A 5 -9.91 21.60 -11.97
N ALA A 6 -10.50 22.71 -11.49
CA ALA A 6 -11.93 22.77 -11.22
C ALA A 6 -12.77 22.53 -12.49
N LYS A 7 -12.35 23.10 -13.63
CA LYS A 7 -13.01 22.87 -14.92
C LYS A 7 -12.86 21.42 -15.41
N ARG A 8 -11.72 20.77 -15.19
CA ARG A 8 -11.49 19.35 -15.52
C ARG A 8 -12.33 18.40 -14.65
N MET A 9 -12.38 18.64 -13.33
CA MET A 9 -13.22 17.83 -12.42
C MET A 9 -14.70 17.95 -12.78
N SER A 10 -15.18 19.16 -13.08
CA SER A 10 -16.56 19.38 -13.54
C SER A 10 -16.88 18.65 -14.85
N LEU A 11 -15.93 18.56 -15.78
CA LEU A 11 -16.11 17.79 -17.01
C LEU A 11 -16.14 16.29 -16.75
N LEU A 12 -15.32 15.78 -15.85
CA LEU A 12 -15.31 14.36 -15.47
C LEU A 12 -16.61 13.96 -14.76
N ASP A 13 -17.16 14.81 -13.89
CA ASP A 13 -18.46 14.57 -13.24
C ASP A 13 -19.59 14.55 -14.27
N LYS A 14 -19.55 15.45 -15.27
CA LYS A 14 -20.51 15.47 -16.38
C LYS A 14 -20.40 14.24 -17.27
N VAL A 15 -19.19 13.77 -17.55
CA VAL A 15 -18.96 12.55 -18.34
C VAL A 15 -19.41 11.31 -17.56
N ALA A 16 -19.12 11.23 -16.25
CA ALA A 16 -19.59 10.15 -15.39
C ALA A 16 -21.13 10.12 -15.30
N ALA A 17 -21.77 11.28 -15.11
CA ALA A 17 -23.23 11.39 -15.08
C ALA A 17 -23.86 11.05 -16.45
N ALA A 18 -23.25 11.50 -17.56
CA ALA A 18 -23.70 11.14 -18.90
C ALA A 18 -23.52 9.64 -19.16
N HIS A 19 -22.46 9.02 -18.66
CA HIS A 19 -22.22 7.59 -18.84
C HIS A 19 -23.20 6.72 -18.05
N VAL A 20 -23.58 7.13 -16.83
CA VAL A 20 -24.64 6.47 -16.04
C VAL A 20 -26.01 6.64 -16.72
N ALA A 21 -26.31 7.83 -17.24
CA ALA A 21 -27.55 8.07 -17.97
C ALA A 21 -27.61 7.28 -19.30
N VAL A 22 -26.46 7.10 -19.98
CA VAL A 22 -26.34 6.28 -21.19
C VAL A 22 -26.45 4.79 -20.86
N SER A 23 -25.90 4.30 -19.74
CA SER A 23 -26.07 2.89 -19.35
C SER A 23 -27.52 2.57 -19.02
N ASP A 24 -28.21 3.43 -18.27
CA ASP A 24 -29.59 3.17 -17.85
C ASP A 24 -30.56 3.25 -19.03
N SER A 25 -30.37 4.22 -19.93
CA SER A 25 -31.18 4.34 -21.15
C SER A 25 -30.90 3.23 -22.17
N ALA A 26 -29.65 2.76 -22.29
CA ALA A 26 -29.30 1.63 -23.14
C ALA A 26 -29.86 0.29 -22.60
N ILE A 27 -29.81 0.09 -21.28
CA ILE A 27 -30.41 -1.09 -20.62
C ILE A 27 -31.92 -1.09 -20.82
N LEU A 28 -32.59 0.06 -20.64
CA LEU A 28 -34.03 0.18 -20.78
C LEU A 28 -34.49 0.06 -22.25
N ALA A 29 -33.68 0.55 -23.20
CA ALA A 29 -33.90 0.35 -24.64
C ALA A 29 -33.73 -1.12 -25.05
N LEU A 30 -32.72 -1.81 -24.50
CA LEU A 30 -32.52 -3.26 -24.72
C LEU A 30 -33.67 -4.08 -24.12
N GLN A 31 -34.13 -3.75 -22.92
CA GLN A 31 -35.29 -4.41 -22.31
C GLN A 31 -36.56 -4.23 -23.16
N LYS A 32 -36.85 -3.00 -23.61
CA LYS A 32 -38.00 -2.74 -24.49
C LYS A 32 -37.89 -3.42 -25.85
N ALA A 33 -36.70 -3.45 -26.44
CA ALA A 33 -36.47 -4.15 -27.70
C ALA A 33 -36.66 -5.67 -27.52
N LEU A 34 -36.23 -6.22 -26.38
CA LEU A 34 -36.42 -7.61 -26.02
C LEU A 34 -37.91 -7.94 -25.82
N GLU A 35 -38.63 -7.14 -25.05
CA GLU A 35 -40.08 -7.30 -24.83
C GLU A 35 -40.84 -7.26 -26.15
N LYS A 36 -40.54 -6.27 -27.01
CA LYS A 36 -41.17 -6.14 -28.33
C LYS A 36 -40.84 -7.32 -29.24
N ALA A 37 -39.61 -7.84 -29.20
CA ALA A 37 -39.23 -9.02 -29.96
C ALA A 37 -39.97 -10.27 -29.46
N ILE A 38 -40.13 -10.43 -28.13
CA ILE A 38 -40.90 -11.51 -27.51
C ILE A 38 -42.38 -11.41 -27.92
N GLU A 39 -42.99 -10.23 -27.85
CA GLU A 39 -44.38 -10.02 -28.26
C GLU A 39 -44.60 -10.31 -29.76
N SER A 40 -43.65 -9.90 -30.62
CA SER A 40 -43.74 -10.16 -32.06
C SER A 40 -43.58 -11.65 -32.41
N ALA A 41 -42.81 -12.40 -31.61
CA ALA A 41 -42.58 -13.82 -31.82
C ALA A 41 -43.71 -14.69 -31.23
N PHE A 42 -44.46 -14.18 -30.25
CA PHE A 42 -45.54 -14.90 -29.56
C PHE A 42 -46.82 -14.05 -29.48
N PRO A 43 -47.59 -13.94 -30.58
CA PRO A 43 -48.91 -13.32 -30.51
C PRO A 43 -49.76 -14.07 -29.48
N SER A 44 -50.43 -13.31 -28.60
CA SER A 44 -51.00 -13.69 -27.30
C SER A 44 -52.12 -14.74 -27.30
N ASN A 45 -52.24 -15.58 -28.33
CA ASN A 45 -53.33 -16.54 -28.48
C ASN A 45 -52.94 -18.01 -28.16
N ALA A 46 -51.72 -18.26 -27.70
CA ALA A 46 -51.27 -19.61 -27.31
C ALA A 46 -51.52 -19.87 -25.82
N ASN A 47 -52.79 -19.89 -25.41
CA ASN A 47 -53.17 -20.39 -24.11
C ASN A 47 -53.14 -21.94 -24.16
N ARG A 48 -52.41 -22.56 -23.22
CA ARG A 48 -52.41 -24.00 -22.86
C ARG A 48 -51.50 -24.98 -23.64
N ASN A 49 -50.18 -24.78 -23.63
CA ASN A 49 -49.26 -25.93 -23.68
C ASN A 49 -47.98 -25.64 -22.86
N PRO A 50 -47.63 -26.46 -21.84
CA PRO A 50 -46.45 -26.23 -20.99
C PRO A 50 -45.11 -26.58 -21.66
N TRP A 51 -45.14 -27.06 -22.90
CA TRP A 51 -43.94 -27.46 -23.65
C TRP A 51 -43.40 -26.27 -24.43
N LYS A 52 -42.37 -25.60 -23.87
CA LYS A 52 -41.56 -24.64 -24.65
C LYS A 52 -40.80 -25.43 -25.73
N PRO A 53 -40.97 -25.11 -27.03
CA PRO A 53 -40.26 -25.81 -28.08
C PRO A 53 -38.73 -25.64 -27.89
N PRO A 54 -37.92 -26.68 -28.12
CA PRO A 54 -36.47 -26.66 -27.87
C PRO A 54 -35.72 -25.54 -28.61
N GLN A 55 -36.27 -25.05 -29.73
CA GLN A 55 -35.72 -23.92 -30.47
C GLN A 55 -35.74 -22.60 -29.68
N LEU A 56 -36.74 -22.41 -28.81
CA LEU A 56 -36.90 -21.21 -27.98
C LEU A 56 -35.83 -21.14 -26.88
N VAL A 57 -35.47 -22.29 -26.31
CA VAL A 57 -34.40 -22.42 -25.31
C VAL A 57 -33.04 -22.13 -25.94
N GLN A 58 -32.79 -22.60 -27.17
CA GLN A 58 -31.57 -22.28 -27.90
C GLN A 58 -31.46 -20.78 -28.21
N LEU A 59 -32.55 -20.16 -28.68
CA LEU A 59 -32.59 -18.72 -29.00
C LEU A 59 -32.39 -17.85 -27.75
N GLN A 60 -33.00 -18.22 -26.62
CA GLN A 60 -32.78 -17.52 -25.36
C GLN A 60 -31.33 -17.66 -24.87
N SER A 61 -30.72 -18.84 -25.08
CA SER A 61 -29.31 -19.07 -24.72
C SER A 61 -28.32 -18.29 -25.58
N SER A 62 -28.60 -18.10 -26.88
CA SER A 62 -27.75 -17.32 -27.79
C SER A 62 -27.87 -15.82 -27.52
N LEU A 63 -29.07 -15.33 -27.22
CA LEU A 63 -29.31 -13.95 -26.80
C LEU A 63 -28.62 -13.61 -25.47
N ASN A 64 -28.70 -14.51 -24.48
CA ASN A 64 -28.00 -14.34 -23.21
C ASN A 64 -26.47 -14.32 -23.39
N LYS A 65 -25.93 -15.16 -24.29
CA LYS A 65 -24.49 -15.15 -24.63
C LYS A 65 -24.06 -13.86 -25.34
N ALA A 66 -24.87 -13.35 -26.27
CA ALA A 66 -24.58 -12.10 -26.97
C ALA A 66 -24.65 -10.89 -26.03
N ALA A 67 -25.66 -10.83 -25.17
CA ALA A 67 -25.80 -9.80 -24.14
C ALA A 67 -24.66 -9.84 -23.13
N ALA A 68 -24.26 -11.03 -22.65
CA ALA A 68 -23.12 -11.18 -21.77
C ALA A 68 -21.81 -10.73 -22.44
N LYS A 69 -21.60 -11.04 -23.72
CA LYS A 69 -20.41 -10.59 -24.47
C LYS A 69 -20.38 -9.06 -24.66
N ALA A 70 -21.52 -8.42 -24.93
CA ALA A 70 -21.62 -6.97 -25.02
C ALA A 70 -21.36 -6.30 -23.66
N LEU A 71 -21.88 -6.88 -22.58
CA LEU A 71 -21.69 -6.40 -21.22
C LEU A 71 -20.22 -6.55 -20.78
N ILE A 72 -19.57 -7.69 -21.09
CA ILE A 72 -18.13 -7.91 -20.85
C ILE A 72 -17.28 -6.90 -21.64
N ASN A 73 -17.61 -6.62 -22.91
CA ASN A 73 -16.89 -5.61 -23.69
C ASN A 73 -17.08 -4.20 -23.11
N SER A 74 -18.26 -3.86 -22.59
CA SER A 74 -18.46 -2.59 -21.87
C SER A 74 -17.71 -2.55 -20.54
N LEU A 75 -17.66 -3.66 -19.80
CA LEU A 75 -16.90 -3.76 -18.55
C LEU A 75 -15.39 -3.65 -18.78
N HIS A 76 -14.87 -4.23 -19.87
CA HIS A 76 -13.47 -4.07 -20.27
C HIS A 76 -13.10 -2.61 -20.51
N SER A 77 -14.03 -1.81 -21.08
CA SER A 77 -13.84 -0.38 -21.27
C SER A 77 -13.86 0.40 -19.95
N VAL A 78 -14.58 -0.09 -18.93
CA VAL A 78 -14.62 0.48 -17.57
C VAL A 78 -13.34 0.13 -16.81
N ASP A 79 -12.86 -1.11 -16.92
CA ASP A 79 -11.57 -1.54 -16.34
C ASP A 79 -10.40 -0.81 -16.99
N GLU A 80 -10.43 -0.58 -18.30
CA GLU A 80 -9.46 0.29 -18.97
C GLU A 80 -9.57 1.72 -18.47
N LEU A 81 -10.77 2.25 -18.24
CA LEU A 81 -10.96 3.59 -17.67
C LEU A 81 -10.49 3.69 -16.22
N GLU A 82 -10.63 2.63 -15.43
CA GLU A 82 -10.16 2.58 -14.05
C GLU A 82 -8.65 2.38 -13.99
N HIS A 83 -8.08 1.58 -14.90
CA HIS A 83 -6.65 1.45 -15.10
C HIS A 83 -6.04 2.76 -15.61
N LEU A 84 -6.71 3.46 -16.54
CA LEU A 84 -6.31 4.79 -17.01
C LEU A 84 -6.46 5.84 -15.91
N LYS A 85 -7.48 5.77 -15.05
CA LYS A 85 -7.59 6.62 -13.85
C LYS A 85 -6.46 6.32 -12.86
N LYS A 86 -6.06 5.05 -12.66
CA LYS A 86 -4.91 4.67 -11.84
C LYS A 86 -3.59 5.14 -12.46
N LEU A 87 -3.43 5.05 -13.77
CA LEU A 87 -2.27 5.59 -14.50
C LEU A 87 -2.24 7.13 -14.47
N GLN A 88 -3.40 7.79 -14.46
CA GLN A 88 -3.53 9.24 -14.39
C GLN A 88 -3.44 9.77 -12.94
N TYR A 89 -3.62 8.91 -11.94
CA TYR A 89 -3.21 9.13 -10.55
C TYR A 89 -1.70 8.92 -10.37
N ARG A 90 -0.90 9.27 -11.37
CA ARG A 90 0.51 9.61 -11.13
C ARG A 90 0.49 11.06 -10.66
N PRO A 91 0.64 11.36 -9.36
CA PRO A 91 0.53 12.73 -8.90
C PRO A 91 1.48 13.63 -9.70
N GLU A 92 0.97 14.73 -10.25
CA GLU A 92 1.77 15.74 -10.99
C GLU A 92 2.95 16.29 -10.16
N HIS A 93 3.00 15.99 -8.86
CA HIS A 93 4.04 16.38 -7.91
C HIS A 93 5.17 15.35 -7.74
N TRP A 94 5.26 14.28 -8.54
CA TRP A 94 6.49 13.48 -8.53
C TRP A 94 7.67 14.41 -8.88
N PRO A 95 8.72 14.48 -8.04
CA PRO A 95 9.85 15.33 -8.31
C PRO A 95 10.42 14.95 -9.68
N LYS A 96 10.36 15.89 -10.63
CA LYS A 96 10.88 15.69 -11.99
C LYS A 96 12.41 15.67 -12.00
N ASP A 97 13.02 16.21 -10.96
CA ASP A 97 14.45 16.39 -10.87
C ASP A 97 15.09 15.17 -10.23
N PHE A 98 16.16 14.69 -10.87
CA PHE A 98 17.05 13.72 -10.26
C PHE A 98 17.59 14.27 -8.94
N PRO A 99 17.86 13.42 -7.93
CA PRO A 99 18.44 13.86 -6.68
C PRO A 99 19.73 14.65 -6.95
N ALA A 100 19.79 15.90 -6.49
CA ALA A 100 20.91 16.82 -6.74
C ALA A 100 22.24 16.34 -6.12
N THR A 101 22.19 15.44 -5.14
CA THR A 101 23.37 14.94 -4.44
C THR A 101 23.47 13.41 -4.52
N TRP A 102 24.70 12.91 -4.61
CA TRP A 102 24.99 11.47 -4.62
C TRP A 102 24.46 10.75 -3.37
N ALA A 103 24.48 11.42 -2.21
CA ALA A 103 23.94 10.87 -0.96
C ALA A 103 22.42 10.66 -1.06
N SER A 104 21.69 11.59 -1.68
CA SER A 104 20.26 11.44 -1.93
C SER A 104 19.97 10.32 -2.95
N TRP A 105 20.84 10.14 -3.95
CA TRP A 105 20.74 9.00 -4.87
C TRP A 105 20.95 7.66 -4.17
N ILE A 106 21.99 7.53 -3.34
CA ILE A 106 22.25 6.30 -2.56
C ILE A 106 21.09 6.01 -1.62
N ARG A 107 20.61 7.04 -0.91
CA ARG A 107 19.44 6.94 -0.03
C ARG A 107 18.21 6.46 -0.79
N ALA A 108 17.90 7.07 -1.93
CA ALA A 108 16.77 6.68 -2.77
C ALA A 108 16.91 5.24 -3.28
N LYS A 109 18.11 4.84 -3.72
CA LYS A 109 18.38 3.48 -4.17
C LYS A 109 18.20 2.47 -3.04
N LEU A 110 18.75 2.75 -1.86
CA LEU A 110 18.61 1.89 -0.67
C LEU A 110 17.13 1.72 -0.28
N LEU A 111 16.41 2.83 -0.16
CA LEU A 111 14.97 2.81 0.18
C LEU A 111 14.16 2.07 -0.88
N TYR A 112 14.41 2.31 -2.17
CA TYR A 112 13.67 1.66 -3.25
C TYR A 112 13.92 0.15 -3.30
N THR A 113 15.13 -0.29 -2.95
CA THR A 113 15.47 -1.72 -2.91
C THR A 113 14.85 -2.46 -1.74
N LEU A 114 14.74 -1.83 -0.56
CA LEU A 114 14.24 -2.48 0.65
C LEU A 114 12.75 -2.26 0.91
N MET A 115 12.20 -1.12 0.52
CA MET A 115 10.82 -0.70 0.80
C MET A 115 10.18 -0.05 -0.43
N PRO A 116 9.99 -0.78 -1.54
CA PRO A 116 9.30 -0.20 -2.69
C PRO A 116 7.82 0.02 -2.36
N ALA A 117 7.33 1.24 -2.60
CA ALA A 117 5.91 1.56 -2.43
C ALA A 117 5.02 0.93 -3.52
N ASP A 118 5.56 0.79 -4.75
CA ASP A 118 4.77 0.46 -5.95
C ASP A 118 5.06 -0.93 -6.52
N ARG A 119 5.85 -1.77 -5.83
CA ARG A 119 6.26 -3.09 -6.34
C ARG A 119 5.80 -4.22 -5.42
N PRO A 120 5.43 -5.38 -5.99
CA PRO A 120 5.07 -6.54 -5.18
C PRO A 120 6.29 -7.09 -4.43
N VAL A 121 6.05 -7.81 -3.33
CA VAL A 121 7.09 -8.42 -2.48
C VAL A 121 8.01 -9.35 -3.29
N TRP A 122 7.48 -10.06 -4.28
CA TRP A 122 8.26 -10.92 -5.18
C TRP A 122 9.37 -10.18 -5.94
N TRP A 123 9.13 -8.91 -6.28
CA TRP A 123 10.15 -8.09 -6.91
C TRP A 123 11.30 -7.80 -5.95
N VAL A 124 11.01 -7.52 -4.67
CA VAL A 124 12.02 -7.30 -3.63
C VAL A 124 12.87 -8.55 -3.43
N ILE A 125 12.25 -9.72 -3.37
CA ILE A 125 12.94 -11.01 -3.23
C ILE A 125 13.87 -11.27 -4.43
N SER A 126 13.54 -10.74 -5.61
CA SER A 126 14.38 -10.90 -6.81
C SER A 126 15.60 -9.95 -6.83
N GLN A 127 15.66 -8.96 -5.94
CA GLN A 127 16.77 -8.00 -5.91
C GLN A 127 17.94 -8.55 -5.08
N PRO A 128 19.14 -8.75 -5.66
CA PRO A 128 20.28 -9.30 -4.93
C PRO A 128 20.72 -8.38 -3.78
N LEU A 129 20.58 -7.07 -3.93
CA LEU A 129 20.92 -6.10 -2.89
C LEU A 129 19.94 -6.17 -1.70
N ALA A 130 18.66 -6.38 -1.97
CA ALA A 130 17.66 -6.56 -0.90
C ALA A 130 17.93 -7.85 -0.14
N ILE A 131 18.17 -8.96 -0.85
CA ILE A 131 18.56 -10.24 -0.24
C ILE A 131 19.83 -10.07 0.60
N GLY A 132 20.87 -9.43 0.07
CA GLY A 132 22.13 -9.23 0.79
C GLY A 132 21.95 -8.44 2.07
N LEU A 133 21.17 -7.35 2.05
CA LEU A 133 20.86 -6.56 3.24
C LEU A 133 19.97 -7.29 4.23
N THR A 134 19.02 -8.10 3.76
CA THR A 134 18.19 -8.96 4.61
C THR A 134 19.01 -10.05 5.28
N LEU A 135 19.89 -10.74 4.54
CA LEU A 135 20.79 -11.75 5.08
C LEU A 135 21.76 -11.12 6.09
N LEU A 136 22.32 -9.95 5.79
CA LEU A 136 23.17 -9.20 6.73
C LEU A 136 22.40 -8.80 8.00
N GLY A 137 21.12 -8.46 7.86
CA GLY A 137 20.20 -8.22 8.97
C GLY A 137 19.87 -9.48 9.80
N LEU A 138 20.06 -10.66 9.23
CA LEU A 138 19.79 -11.95 9.87
C LEU A 138 20.98 -12.46 10.69
N VAL A 139 22.19 -11.99 10.39
CA VAL A 139 23.41 -12.38 11.11
C VAL A 139 23.35 -11.87 12.55
N PRO A 140 23.51 -12.75 13.57
CA PRO A 140 23.60 -12.33 14.97
C PRO A 140 24.88 -11.53 15.25
N PHE A 141 25.18 -11.24 16.52
CA PHE A 141 26.41 -10.53 16.94
C PHE A 141 26.45 -9.05 16.57
N GLY A 142 25.29 -8.39 16.50
CA GLY A 142 25.20 -6.95 16.27
C GLY A 142 25.47 -6.52 14.82
N VAL A 143 25.85 -7.44 13.93
CA VAL A 143 25.98 -7.17 12.49
C VAL A 143 24.65 -6.67 11.92
N CYS A 144 23.54 -7.21 12.43
CA CYS A 144 22.18 -6.79 12.08
C CYS A 144 21.86 -5.32 12.40
N LEU A 145 22.56 -4.71 13.36
CA LEU A 145 22.35 -3.33 13.76
C LEU A 145 22.81 -2.36 12.67
N VAL A 146 23.86 -2.71 11.92
CA VAL A 146 24.44 -1.87 10.87
C VAL A 146 23.44 -1.54 9.76
N PRO A 147 22.82 -2.53 9.07
CA PRO A 147 21.85 -2.24 8.03
C PRO A 147 20.59 -1.56 8.57
N MET A 148 20.11 -1.92 9.77
CA MET A 148 18.93 -1.28 10.36
C MET A 148 19.19 0.18 10.74
N THR A 149 20.38 0.49 11.27
CA THR A 149 20.78 1.86 11.60
C THR A 149 20.98 2.69 10.33
N ALA A 150 21.64 2.12 9.31
CA ALA A 150 21.77 2.77 8.01
C ALA A 150 20.40 3.09 7.40
N LEU A 151 19.44 2.15 7.50
CA LEU A 151 18.08 2.34 7.02
C LEU A 151 17.32 3.41 7.82
N PHE A 152 17.47 3.43 9.14
CA PHE A 152 16.92 4.49 10.00
C PHE A 152 17.46 5.88 9.63
N LEU A 153 18.76 6.00 9.35
CA LEU A 153 19.36 7.25 8.88
C LEU A 153 18.84 7.62 7.47
N ALA A 154 18.64 6.64 6.61
CA ALA A 154 18.15 6.81 5.24
C ALA A 154 16.65 7.09 5.12
N ILE A 155 15.81 6.79 6.12
CA ILE A 155 14.36 7.06 6.06
C ILE A 155 14.04 8.53 6.30
N ASP A 156 12.94 9.01 5.72
CA ASP A 156 12.34 10.30 6.07
C ASP A 156 11.56 10.17 7.37
N LYS A 157 12.03 10.83 8.42
CA LYS A 157 11.40 10.81 9.75
C LYS A 157 10.04 11.49 9.73
N THR A 158 9.80 12.36 8.74
CA THR A 158 8.52 13.05 8.58
C THR A 158 7.46 12.16 7.95
N ASP A 159 7.82 11.06 7.30
CA ASP A 159 6.90 10.12 6.66
C ASP A 159 6.51 8.99 7.64
N GLU A 160 5.23 9.01 8.06
CA GLU A 160 4.66 8.03 8.99
C GLU A 160 4.71 6.60 8.44
N PHE A 161 4.51 6.42 7.14
CA PHE A 161 4.46 5.09 6.54
C PHE A 161 5.83 4.43 6.55
N GLN A 162 6.88 5.16 6.17
CA GLN A 162 8.25 4.64 6.18
C GLN A 162 8.69 4.26 7.59
N LEU A 163 8.34 5.09 8.59
CA LEU A 163 8.74 4.86 9.97
C LEU A 163 8.05 3.64 10.59
N ILE A 164 6.74 3.45 10.33
CA ILE A 164 6.02 2.24 10.73
C ILE A 164 6.61 1.01 10.04
N ASN A 165 6.87 1.09 8.73
CA ASN A 165 7.42 -0.04 7.98
C ASN A 165 8.80 -0.46 8.51
N LEU A 166 9.65 0.51 8.89
CA LEU A 166 10.92 0.24 9.56
C LEU A 166 10.73 -0.49 10.89
N VAL A 167 9.80 -0.06 11.73
CA VAL A 167 9.51 -0.71 13.02
C VAL A 167 9.06 -2.16 12.80
N CYS A 168 8.15 -2.39 11.84
CA CYS A 168 7.72 -3.73 11.45
C CYS A 168 8.90 -4.58 10.97
N MET A 169 9.78 -4.02 10.14
CA MET A 169 10.96 -4.71 9.63
C MET A 169 11.95 -5.08 10.76
N ILE A 170 12.24 -4.16 11.69
CA ILE A 170 13.10 -4.45 12.85
C ILE A 170 12.51 -5.59 13.68
N LYS A 171 11.19 -5.55 13.97
CA LYS A 171 10.51 -6.61 14.73
C LYS A 171 10.51 -7.95 14.00
N ALA A 172 10.30 -7.94 12.68
CA ALA A 172 10.35 -9.14 11.85
C ALA A 172 11.76 -9.75 11.86
N MET A 173 12.82 -8.94 11.76
CA MET A 173 14.20 -9.42 11.84
C MET A 173 14.52 -9.98 13.22
N CYS A 174 14.12 -9.31 14.31
CA CYS A 174 14.29 -9.83 15.66
C CYS A 174 13.55 -11.16 15.86
N PHE A 175 12.36 -11.33 15.28
CA PHE A 175 11.63 -12.59 15.31
C PHE A 175 12.37 -13.69 14.54
N LEU A 176 12.78 -13.43 13.30
CA LEU A 176 13.51 -14.39 12.47
C LEU A 176 14.84 -14.81 13.11
N GLN A 177 15.58 -13.88 13.71
CA GLN A 177 16.80 -14.17 14.46
C GLN A 177 16.54 -15.13 15.63
N ARG A 178 15.45 -14.95 16.38
CA ARG A 178 15.09 -15.86 17.48
C ARG A 178 14.72 -17.25 16.99
N VAL A 179 14.02 -17.34 15.85
CA VAL A 179 13.72 -18.62 15.22
C VAL A 179 15.02 -19.32 14.81
N LEU A 180 15.95 -18.61 14.18
CA LEU A 180 17.24 -19.18 13.77
C LEU A 180 18.10 -19.62 14.95
N LEU A 181 18.20 -18.79 16.00
CA LEU A 181 18.90 -19.17 17.23
C LEU A 181 18.28 -20.41 17.87
N GLY A 182 16.94 -20.50 17.89
CA GLY A 182 16.24 -21.70 18.36
C GLY A 182 16.56 -22.95 17.53
N LEU A 183 16.63 -22.83 16.20
CA LEU A 183 17.03 -23.94 15.33
C LEU A 183 18.50 -24.35 15.56
N VAL A 184 19.40 -23.39 15.75
CA VAL A 184 20.81 -23.67 16.10
C VAL A 184 20.89 -24.40 17.44
N GLY A 185 20.16 -23.92 18.46
CA GLY A 185 20.09 -24.59 19.76
C GLY A 185 19.51 -26.00 19.68
N LEU A 186 18.52 -26.23 18.80
CA LEU A 186 17.96 -27.57 18.58
C LEU A 186 19.00 -28.51 17.94
N VAL A 187 19.75 -28.04 16.95
CA VAL A 187 20.84 -28.82 16.33
C VAL A 187 21.93 -29.12 17.36
N GLN A 188 22.34 -28.13 18.17
CA GLN A 188 23.30 -28.33 19.25
C GLN A 188 22.82 -29.37 20.27
N LEU A 189 21.55 -29.28 20.69
CA LEU A 189 20.96 -30.27 21.59
C LEU A 189 20.98 -31.68 21.00
N TYR A 190 20.63 -31.82 19.72
CA TYR A 190 20.68 -33.10 19.02
C TYR A 190 22.11 -33.66 18.99
N VAL A 191 23.09 -32.86 18.55
CA VAL A 191 24.50 -33.26 18.50
C VAL A 191 24.99 -33.68 19.88
N SER A 192 24.78 -32.83 20.90
CA SER A 192 25.16 -33.11 22.28
C SER A 192 24.54 -34.39 22.80
N SER A 193 23.25 -34.66 22.51
CA SER A 193 22.58 -35.89 22.94
C SER A 193 23.13 -37.18 22.32
N THR A 194 23.82 -37.06 21.18
CA THR A 194 24.45 -38.20 20.48
C THR A 194 25.93 -38.36 20.78
N SER A 195 26.52 -37.43 21.52
CA SER A 195 27.94 -37.41 21.89
C SER A 195 28.10 -37.50 23.41
N ASP A 196 29.20 -38.05 23.90
CA ASP A 196 29.47 -38.12 25.35
C ASP A 196 29.88 -36.75 25.96
N SER A 197 29.58 -35.62 25.30
CA SER A 197 30.09 -34.28 25.62
C SER A 197 29.02 -33.27 26.07
N CYS A 198 27.91 -33.75 26.66
CA CYS A 198 26.81 -32.89 27.12
C CYS A 198 27.21 -31.78 28.10
N GLU A 199 28.25 -31.99 28.91
CA GLU A 199 28.68 -31.01 29.93
C GLU A 199 29.33 -29.76 29.31
N LEU A 200 29.98 -29.90 28.15
CA LEU A 200 30.74 -28.83 27.51
C LEU A 200 29.93 -28.06 26.45
N PHE A 201 28.91 -28.70 25.86
CA PHE A 201 28.15 -28.16 24.71
C PHE A 201 26.64 -28.10 24.97
N ALA A 202 26.23 -27.96 26.22
CA ALA A 202 24.83 -27.74 26.53
C ALA A 202 24.36 -26.36 26.01
N PRO A 203 23.17 -26.29 25.38
CA PRO A 203 22.60 -25.03 24.91
C PRO A 203 22.40 -24.07 26.08
N GLY A 204 22.66 -22.78 25.88
CA GLY A 204 22.60 -21.75 26.93
C GLY A 204 23.91 -21.46 27.66
N LEU A 205 24.92 -22.33 27.55
CA LEU A 205 26.22 -22.14 28.21
C LEU A 205 27.26 -21.45 27.33
N THR A 206 27.00 -21.32 26.03
CA THR A 206 27.96 -20.69 25.12
C THR A 206 27.91 -19.16 25.22
N ASP A 207 29.08 -18.52 25.31
CA ASP A 207 29.21 -17.05 25.33
C ASP A 207 28.54 -16.37 24.12
N LEU A 208 28.44 -17.10 22.99
CA LEU A 208 27.76 -16.66 21.78
C LEU A 208 26.27 -16.38 22.01
N GLU A 209 25.57 -17.18 22.82
CA GLU A 209 24.16 -16.96 23.13
C GLU A 209 23.96 -15.73 24.01
N GLN A 210 24.81 -15.53 25.01
CA GLN A 210 24.77 -14.34 25.86
C GLN A 210 25.03 -13.07 25.04
N LEU A 211 26.01 -13.11 24.13
CA LEU A 211 26.30 -12.02 23.22
C LEU A 211 25.12 -11.75 22.26
N ALA A 212 24.46 -12.81 21.77
CA ALA A 212 23.27 -12.67 20.94
C ALA A 212 22.14 -11.95 21.69
N VAL A 213 21.87 -12.31 22.95
CA VAL A 213 20.88 -11.61 23.79
C VAL A 213 21.27 -10.15 24.01
N LEU A 214 22.54 -9.86 24.28
CA LEU A 214 23.03 -8.49 24.48
C LEU A 214 22.83 -7.64 23.22
N THR A 215 22.99 -8.23 22.03
CA THR A 215 22.80 -7.53 20.75
C THR A 215 21.35 -7.22 20.41
N LEU A 216 20.37 -7.81 21.12
CA LEU A 216 18.96 -7.46 20.97
C LEU A 216 18.59 -6.13 21.63
N LEU A 217 19.31 -5.73 22.69
CA LEU A 217 19.08 -4.45 23.37
C LEU A 217 19.19 -3.24 22.43
N PRO A 218 20.27 -3.05 21.64
CA PRO A 218 20.36 -1.90 20.74
C PRO A 218 19.28 -1.91 19.65
N MET A 219 18.86 -3.09 19.15
CA MET A 219 17.73 -3.19 18.21
C MET A 219 16.41 -2.75 18.85
N GLN A 220 16.18 -3.12 20.11
CA GLN A 220 15.01 -2.69 20.86
C GLN A 220 15.05 -1.18 21.17
N LEU A 221 16.22 -0.62 21.49
CA LEU A 221 16.41 0.83 21.64
C LEU A 221 16.16 1.58 20.33
N LEU A 222 16.63 1.05 19.19
CA LEU A 222 16.37 1.62 17.88
C LEU A 222 14.87 1.61 17.55
N CYS A 223 14.16 0.53 17.89
CA CYS A 223 12.70 0.46 17.76
C CYS A 223 11.99 1.53 18.62
N TRP A 224 12.44 1.74 19.87
CA TRP A 224 11.90 2.81 20.73
C TRP A 224 12.19 4.20 20.17
N ALA A 225 13.38 4.43 19.63
CA ALA A 225 13.73 5.69 18.98
C ALA A 225 12.82 5.99 17.79
N CYS A 226 12.49 4.97 16.98
CA CYS A 226 11.53 5.10 15.88
C CYS A 226 10.13 5.45 16.38
N LEU A 227 9.64 4.78 17.41
CA LEU A 227 8.32 5.05 18.00
C LEU A 227 8.24 6.45 18.63
N TYR A 228 9.33 6.89 19.28
CA TYR A 228 9.42 8.24 19.84
C TYR A 228 9.31 9.30 18.74
N GLN A 229 10.09 9.17 17.65
CA GLN A 229 9.99 10.08 16.51
C GLN A 229 8.58 10.09 15.91
N PHE A 230 7.96 8.91 15.77
CA PHE A 230 6.60 8.80 15.27
C PHE A 230 5.59 9.58 16.13
N ALA A 231 5.69 9.46 17.46
CA ALA A 231 4.83 10.19 18.39
C ALA A 231 5.01 11.71 18.24
N THR A 232 6.26 12.19 18.10
CA THR A 232 6.54 13.63 17.92
C THR A 232 5.95 14.19 16.62
N VAL A 233 6.07 13.45 15.51
CA VAL A 233 5.58 13.89 14.18
C VAL A 233 4.06 13.94 14.13
N ARG A 234 3.38 12.95 14.71
CA ARG A 234 1.91 12.94 14.83
C ARG A 234 1.39 14.12 15.64
N GLY A 235 2.07 14.45 16.75
CA GLY A 235 1.75 15.62 17.56
C GLY A 235 1.79 16.91 16.73
N ALA A 236 2.86 17.11 15.96
CA ALA A 236 3.04 18.28 15.10
C ALA A 236 1.96 18.39 14.00
N ARG A 237 1.63 17.30 13.32
CA ARG A 237 0.60 17.28 12.26
C ARG A 237 -0.79 17.55 12.80
N THR A 238 -1.13 16.96 13.94
CA THR A 238 -2.43 17.18 14.60
C THR A 238 -2.60 18.65 14.98
N LEU A 239 -1.56 19.28 15.51
CA LEU A 239 -1.55 20.71 15.81
C LEU A 239 -1.67 21.57 14.55
N ALA A 240 -0.95 21.23 13.47
CA ALA A 240 -1.04 21.94 12.20
C ALA A 240 -2.45 21.86 11.59
N HIS A 241 -3.09 20.68 11.64
CA HIS A 241 -4.46 20.51 11.16
C HIS A 241 -5.46 21.32 12.01
N LYS A 242 -5.34 21.29 13.34
CA LYS A 242 -6.17 22.11 14.24
C LYS A 242 -6.00 23.61 13.95
N ARG A 243 -4.77 24.09 13.70
CA ARG A 243 -4.48 25.48 13.30
C ARG A 243 -5.16 25.85 11.98
N LYS A 244 -5.07 24.99 10.95
CA LYS A 244 -5.75 25.21 9.66
C LYS A 244 -7.28 25.28 9.81
N LYS A 245 -7.86 24.37 10.59
CA LYS A 245 -9.31 24.35 10.87
C LYS A 245 -9.74 25.61 11.63
N ALA A 246 -8.99 26.01 12.67
CA ALA A 246 -9.26 27.24 13.42
C ALA A 246 -9.14 28.49 12.53
N ALA A 247 -8.16 28.55 11.63
CA ALA A 247 -8.00 29.63 10.67
C ALA A 247 -9.17 29.69 9.67
N ALA A 248 -9.64 28.54 9.18
CA ALA A 248 -10.81 28.46 8.29
C ALA A 248 -12.09 28.93 8.98
N VAL A 249 -12.31 28.54 10.25
CA VAL A 249 -13.45 29.00 11.05
C VAL A 249 -13.39 30.52 11.28
N ARG A 250 -12.23 31.08 11.61
CA ARG A 250 -12.06 32.53 11.78
C ARG A 250 -12.40 33.32 10.51
N ARG A 251 -11.95 32.83 9.34
CA ARG A 251 -12.31 33.43 8.05
C ARG A 251 -13.82 33.41 7.82
N LYS A 252 -14.51 32.33 8.19
CA LYS A 252 -15.97 32.22 8.07
C LYS A 252 -16.72 33.23 8.94
N HIS A 253 -16.17 33.59 10.10
CA HIS A 253 -16.77 34.56 11.03
C HIS A 253 -16.30 36.00 10.82
N GLY A 254 -15.56 36.31 9.75
CA GLY A 254 -15.05 37.67 9.50
C GLY A 254 -14.07 38.17 10.57
N ILE A 255 -13.52 37.28 11.41
CA ILE A 255 -12.55 37.67 12.44
C ILE A 255 -11.23 37.96 11.72
N PRO A 256 -10.73 39.21 11.73
CA PRO A 256 -9.49 39.55 11.06
C PRO A 256 -8.36 38.68 11.61
N SER A 257 -7.54 38.11 10.73
CA SER A 257 -6.38 37.34 11.16
C SER A 257 -5.45 38.29 11.88
N ARG A 258 -5.33 38.14 13.21
CA ARG A 258 -4.28 38.80 13.98
C ARG A 258 -2.96 38.48 13.28
N SER A 259 -2.33 39.48 12.68
CA SER A 259 -1.04 39.34 12.01
C SER A 259 -0.11 38.62 12.97
N ALA A 260 0.45 37.48 12.55
CA ALA A 260 1.42 36.79 13.37
C ALA A 260 2.51 37.81 13.74
N PRO A 261 2.90 37.91 15.03
CA PRO A 261 3.97 38.81 15.41
C PRO A 261 5.17 38.51 14.51
N SER A 262 5.70 39.54 13.87
CA SER A 262 6.89 39.45 13.05
C SER A 262 7.97 38.72 13.84
N ALA A 263 8.62 37.72 13.25
CA ALA A 263 9.66 36.93 13.90
C ALA A 263 10.80 37.83 14.46
N ASN A 264 10.92 39.06 13.96
CA ASN A 264 11.89 40.05 14.44
C ASN A 264 11.58 40.61 15.84
N ALA A 265 10.37 40.42 16.38
CA ALA A 265 9.99 40.93 17.71
C ALA A 265 10.32 39.98 18.87
N LEU A 266 10.86 38.79 18.61
CA LEU A 266 11.20 37.78 19.63
C LEU A 266 12.70 37.67 19.92
N ASN A 267 13.54 38.44 19.21
CA ASN A 267 15.00 38.47 19.39
C ASN A 267 15.50 39.82 19.97
N ALA A 268 14.60 40.67 20.46
CA ALA A 268 14.90 41.91 21.19
C ALA A 268 14.43 41.76 22.64
#